data_AF-A0A2D3W4J5-F1
#
_entry.id   AF-A0A2D3W4J5-F1
#
_cell.length_a   1.000
_cell.length_b   1.000
_cell.length_c   1.000
_cell.angle_alpha   90.00
_cell.angle_beta   90.00
_cell.angle_gamma   90.00
#
_symmetry.space_group_name_H-M   'P 1'
#
loop_
_entity.id
_entity.type
_entity.pdbx_description
1 polymer ?
#
loop_
_entity_poly.entity_id
_entity_poly.type
_entity_poly.pdbx_seq_one_letter_code
_entity_poly.pdbx_strand_id
1 'polypeptide(L)'
;MKVIPRFLIILFLHVLFFVSYAFSNPPLKKVTLQLSWFDQFQFAGYYMAKEKGFYKDAGFDVEIIPFRFGLDIPKDVEEGKTDFAIGRETLILERASGKSIVALYALFQVSPLILIAKESSNINYIRDFMGKRIMATIDDSSEVSLKAMFNASHLSNKAYTFIEHSHNIQDLVDEKVDIISAYISKAPFDLKQQNIPYRVFSPSEHGFDMYSDFLFTSEKLIKENHDMVIAFKEASLKGWQYAYSHIDESVDVIFEKYNSQKLSKEALSYEGEELKKLSFYRTETLGKIEKNKLQRIYDLYNVMGFISKQIKIESFVLNNFGELTKEEREYLDHKGEIKVCSDPHWMPLEQIENGKLMGISVDYLELVQKTIGTSFTLVPTADWEESLKFAKERKCDILSLAMPTPERKKYMNFSKPYLIAPLVLATKTDEFFVTDIREILKEKIGVVKGYSFGELLKLEYPTIRLVEV
;
A
#
# COMPACT_ATOMS: atom_id res chain seq x y z
N MET A 1 -2.22 50.05 -53.37
CA MET A 1 -2.73 49.50 -52.09
C MET A 1 -3.63 48.31 -52.40
N LYS A 2 -3.13 47.07 -52.29
CA LYS A 2 -3.97 45.86 -52.33
C LYS A 2 -4.27 45.46 -50.90
N VAL A 3 -5.53 45.61 -50.50
CA VAL A 3 -6.02 45.32 -49.14
C VAL A 3 -6.15 43.81 -49.02
N ILE A 4 -5.30 43.19 -48.20
CA ILE A 4 -5.42 41.76 -47.86
C ILE A 4 -6.70 41.60 -47.02
N PRO A 5 -7.61 40.65 -47.33
CA PRO A 5 -8.85 40.52 -46.59
C PRO A 5 -8.54 40.08 -45.15
N ARG A 6 -9.09 40.80 -44.16
CA ARG A 6 -8.96 40.50 -42.71
C ARG A 6 -9.29 39.04 -42.35
N PHE A 7 -10.08 38.35 -43.16
CA PHE A 7 -10.41 36.94 -42.99
C PHE A 7 -9.23 35.97 -43.20
N LEU A 8 -8.28 36.27 -44.11
CA LEU A 8 -7.12 35.40 -44.33
C LEU A 8 -6.10 35.47 -43.18
N ILE A 9 -6.00 36.62 -42.50
CA ILE A 9 -5.09 36.81 -41.36
C ILE A 9 -5.60 36.06 -40.12
N ILE A 10 -6.91 36.02 -39.90
CA ILE A 10 -7.51 35.29 -38.76
C ILE A 10 -7.40 33.76 -38.98
N LEU A 11 -7.57 33.27 -40.21
CA LEU A 11 -7.40 31.85 -40.53
C LEU A 11 -5.93 31.41 -40.41
N PHE A 12 -4.98 32.27 -40.81
CA PHE A 12 -3.54 31.99 -40.65
C PHE A 12 -3.08 32.03 -39.19
N LEU A 13 -3.67 32.90 -38.36
CA LEU A 13 -3.43 32.93 -36.91
C LEU A 13 -4.03 31.73 -36.17
N HIS A 14 -5.16 31.17 -36.61
CA HIS A 14 -5.73 29.95 -36.02
C HIS A 14 -4.95 28.69 -36.43
N VAL A 15 -4.37 28.65 -37.63
CA VAL A 15 -3.50 27.54 -38.06
C VAL A 15 -2.13 27.61 -37.38
N LEU A 16 -1.58 28.79 -37.11
CA LEU A 16 -0.33 28.94 -36.33
C LEU A 16 -0.51 28.70 -34.81
N PHE A 17 -1.72 28.84 -34.27
CA PHE A 17 -2.00 28.48 -32.87
C PHE A 17 -2.26 26.98 -32.67
N PHE A 18 -2.65 26.25 -33.72
CA PHE A 18 -2.85 24.79 -33.66
C PHE A 18 -1.57 23.98 -33.95
N VAL A 19 -0.57 24.54 -34.62
CA VAL A 19 0.67 23.81 -34.97
C VAL A 19 1.72 23.83 -33.83
N SER A 20 1.57 24.71 -32.83
CA SER A 20 2.52 24.81 -31.70
C SER A 20 2.18 23.91 -30.50
N TYR A 21 1.10 23.12 -30.59
CA TYR A 21 0.72 22.11 -29.59
C TYR A 21 0.93 20.68 -30.10
N ALA A 22 1.90 20.48 -31.00
CA ALA A 22 2.59 19.19 -31.07
C ALA A 22 3.37 19.03 -29.75
N PHE A 23 2.68 18.62 -28.68
CA PHE A 23 3.29 18.14 -27.45
C PHE A 23 4.29 17.06 -27.88
N SER A 24 5.58 17.39 -27.88
CA SER A 24 6.58 16.35 -27.78
C SER A 24 6.34 15.73 -26.42
N ASN A 25 5.65 14.59 -26.37
CA ASN A 25 5.56 13.82 -25.14
C ASN A 25 6.99 13.69 -24.61
N PRO A 26 7.26 14.10 -23.35
CA PRO A 26 8.59 13.99 -22.79
C PRO A 26 9.06 12.54 -22.99
N PRO A 27 10.34 12.33 -23.38
CA PRO A 27 10.84 10.99 -23.66
C PRO A 27 10.63 10.12 -22.43
N LEU A 28 10.08 8.92 -22.65
CA LEU A 28 9.83 7.96 -21.57
C LEU A 28 11.14 7.63 -20.85
N LYS A 29 11.09 7.63 -19.52
CA LYS A 29 12.24 7.25 -18.70
C LYS A 29 12.38 5.74 -18.71
N LYS A 30 13.56 5.24 -19.07
CA LYS A 30 13.86 3.81 -18.98
C LYS A 30 13.92 3.38 -17.53
N VAL A 31 13.22 2.30 -17.20
CA VAL A 31 13.15 1.71 -15.87
C VAL A 31 13.24 0.20 -15.98
N THR A 32 13.95 -0.45 -15.06
CA THR A 32 14.15 -1.90 -15.04
C THR A 32 13.39 -2.57 -13.88
N LEU A 33 12.81 -3.74 -14.15
CA LEU A 33 12.14 -4.58 -13.16
C LEU A 33 12.66 -6.02 -13.25
N GLN A 34 13.37 -6.49 -12.23
CA GLN A 34 13.88 -7.87 -12.16
C GLN A 34 12.85 -8.83 -11.55
N LEU A 35 12.50 -9.88 -12.30
CA LEU A 35 11.65 -10.97 -11.82
C LEU A 35 12.40 -11.88 -10.84
N SER A 36 11.67 -12.40 -9.84
CA SER A 36 12.17 -13.34 -8.84
C SER A 36 12.04 -14.81 -9.25
N TRP A 37 11.40 -15.08 -10.39
CA TRP A 37 11.16 -16.40 -10.93
C TRP A 37 10.89 -16.35 -12.44
N PHE A 38 10.77 -17.53 -13.06
CA PHE A 38 10.42 -17.67 -14.47
C PHE A 38 9.02 -17.12 -14.77
N ASP A 39 8.82 -16.66 -16.00
CA ASP A 39 7.58 -16.02 -16.42
C ASP A 39 6.36 -16.95 -16.24
N GLN A 40 5.33 -16.42 -15.59
CA GLN A 40 4.06 -17.07 -15.26
C GLN A 40 3.06 -16.04 -14.68
N PHE A 41 1.87 -16.47 -14.25
CA PHE A 41 0.84 -15.56 -13.74
C PHE A 41 1.29 -14.81 -12.47
N GLN A 42 2.25 -15.35 -11.71
CA GLN A 42 2.88 -14.67 -10.58
C GLN A 42 3.37 -13.24 -10.88
N PHE A 43 3.62 -12.89 -12.14
CA PHE A 43 4.06 -11.55 -12.55
C PHE A 43 3.05 -10.80 -13.42
N ALA A 44 1.80 -11.29 -13.50
CA ALA A 44 0.74 -10.77 -14.36
C ALA A 44 0.53 -9.26 -14.24
N GLY A 45 0.53 -8.72 -13.02
CA GLY A 45 0.32 -7.27 -12.84
C GLY A 45 1.38 -6.40 -13.52
N TYR A 46 2.63 -6.85 -13.58
CA TYR A 46 3.71 -6.12 -14.25
C TYR A 46 3.59 -6.21 -15.77
N TYR A 47 3.23 -7.38 -16.30
CA TYR A 47 2.95 -7.54 -17.72
C TYR A 47 1.75 -6.69 -18.14
N MET A 48 0.66 -6.71 -17.38
CA MET A 48 -0.52 -5.91 -17.67
C MET A 48 -0.26 -4.41 -17.52
N ALA A 49 0.54 -3.97 -16.54
CA ALA A 49 0.97 -2.56 -16.45
C ALA A 49 1.73 -2.10 -17.70
N LYS A 50 2.56 -2.97 -18.29
CA LYS A 50 3.28 -2.69 -19.54
C LYS A 50 2.35 -2.70 -20.75
N GLU A 51 1.56 -3.75 -20.91
CA GLU A 51 0.75 -4.01 -22.10
C GLU A 51 -0.49 -3.10 -22.19
N LYS A 52 -1.09 -2.74 -21.04
CA LYS A 52 -2.20 -1.77 -20.98
C LYS A 52 -1.74 -0.31 -20.99
N GLY A 53 -0.44 -0.06 -21.02
CA GLY A 53 0.12 1.28 -21.11
C GLY A 53 0.21 2.04 -19.79
N PHE A 54 -0.10 1.44 -18.64
CA PHE A 54 -0.05 2.13 -17.34
C PHE A 54 1.34 2.64 -16.99
N TYR A 55 2.40 1.92 -17.38
CA TYR A 55 3.76 2.43 -17.25
C TYR A 55 4.04 3.61 -18.18
N LYS A 56 3.53 3.59 -19.42
CA LYS A 56 3.70 4.70 -20.37
C LYS A 56 2.97 5.95 -19.90
N ASP A 57 1.76 5.79 -19.36
CA ASP A 57 0.97 6.86 -18.75
C ASP A 57 1.71 7.50 -17.56
N ALA A 58 2.45 6.69 -16.81
CA ALA A 58 3.32 7.13 -15.71
C ALA A 58 4.69 7.66 -16.18
N GLY A 59 4.94 7.72 -17.49
CA GLY A 59 6.17 8.27 -18.08
C GLY A 59 7.34 7.28 -18.20
N PHE A 60 7.10 5.98 -18.15
CA PHE A 60 8.12 4.93 -18.15
C PHE A 60 8.13 4.05 -19.39
N ASP A 61 9.33 3.70 -19.84
CA ASP A 61 9.62 2.58 -20.73
C ASP A 61 10.22 1.46 -19.88
N VAL A 62 9.38 0.50 -19.47
CA VAL A 62 9.77 -0.53 -18.50
C VAL A 62 10.31 -1.77 -19.19
N GLU A 63 11.55 -2.11 -18.87
CA GLU A 63 12.18 -3.38 -19.20
C GLU A 63 11.94 -4.37 -18.06
N ILE A 64 11.23 -5.46 -18.35
CA ILE A 64 11.03 -6.57 -17.40
C ILE A 64 12.13 -7.59 -17.68
N ILE A 65 13.03 -7.77 -16.73
CA ILE A 65 14.20 -8.62 -16.85
C ILE A 65 13.82 -10.03 -16.36
N PRO A 66 13.95 -11.07 -17.21
CA PRO A 66 13.61 -12.44 -16.84
C PRO A 66 14.57 -12.97 -15.77
N PHE A 67 14.08 -13.93 -15.00
CA PHE A 67 14.89 -14.63 -14.01
C PHE A 67 15.94 -15.54 -14.66
N ARG A 68 17.08 -15.68 -13.98
CA ARG A 68 18.08 -16.72 -14.23
C ARG A 68 18.67 -17.18 -12.89
N PHE A 69 19.14 -18.42 -12.84
CA PHE A 69 19.81 -18.93 -11.64
C PHE A 69 21.11 -18.19 -11.35
N GLY A 70 21.46 -18.09 -10.07
CA GLY A 70 22.69 -17.47 -9.58
C GLY A 70 22.65 -15.94 -9.46
N LEU A 71 21.47 -15.31 -9.56
CA LEU A 71 21.30 -13.89 -9.28
C LEU A 71 21.31 -13.59 -7.78
N ASP A 72 21.90 -12.47 -7.39
CA ASP A 72 21.73 -11.86 -6.06
C ASP A 72 20.88 -10.58 -6.24
N ILE A 73 19.57 -10.78 -6.38
CA ILE A 73 18.62 -9.72 -6.72
C ILE A 73 18.65 -8.55 -5.70
N PRO A 74 18.65 -8.80 -4.36
CA PRO A 74 18.75 -7.71 -3.39
C PRO A 74 20.03 -6.89 -3.54
N LYS A 75 21.17 -7.55 -3.81
CA LYS A 75 22.44 -6.85 -4.06
C LYS A 75 22.41 -6.03 -5.35
N ASP A 76 21.89 -6.59 -6.43
CA ASP A 76 21.84 -5.90 -7.72
C ASP A 76 20.96 -4.62 -7.66
N VAL A 77 19.88 -4.64 -6.87
CA VAL A 77 19.06 -3.45 -6.61
C VAL A 77 19.79 -2.45 -5.71
N GLU A 78 20.45 -2.91 -4.64
CA GLU A 78 21.23 -2.05 -3.74
C GLU A 78 22.37 -1.32 -4.48
N GLU A 79 23.06 -2.01 -5.39
CA GLU A 79 24.14 -1.46 -6.21
C GLU A 79 23.61 -0.57 -7.37
N GLY A 80 22.29 -0.55 -7.60
CA GLY A 80 21.65 0.23 -8.65
C GLY A 80 21.85 -0.34 -10.06
N LYS A 81 22.10 -1.64 -10.19
CA LYS A 81 22.11 -2.34 -11.49
C LYS A 81 20.70 -2.57 -12.02
N THR A 82 19.71 -2.63 -11.14
CA THR A 82 18.29 -2.70 -11.46
C THR A 82 17.53 -1.73 -10.57
N ASP A 83 16.53 -1.04 -11.11
CA ASP A 83 15.76 -0.02 -10.40
C ASP A 83 14.79 -0.64 -9.39
N PHE A 84 14.06 -1.66 -9.82
CA PHE A 84 13.05 -2.37 -9.03
C PHE A 84 13.20 -3.87 -9.18
N ALA A 85 12.79 -4.62 -8.16
CA ALA A 85 12.72 -6.07 -8.27
C ALA A 85 11.62 -6.66 -7.39
N ILE A 86 11.34 -7.94 -7.62
CA ILE A 86 10.46 -8.73 -6.77
C ILE A 86 11.33 -9.50 -5.75
N GLY A 87 10.97 -9.42 -4.48
CA GLY A 87 11.62 -10.15 -3.38
C GLY A 87 10.65 -11.05 -2.62
N ARG A 88 11.14 -12.18 -2.11
CA ARG A 88 10.36 -13.13 -1.30
C ARG A 88 10.40 -12.75 0.19
N GLU A 89 9.92 -13.63 1.07
CA GLU A 89 9.91 -13.38 2.52
C GLU A 89 11.30 -13.08 3.12
N THR A 90 12.37 -13.60 2.49
CA THR A 90 13.77 -13.41 2.90
C THR A 90 14.23 -11.95 2.76
N LEU A 91 13.51 -11.11 2.02
CA LEU A 91 13.86 -9.69 1.83
C LEU A 91 13.89 -8.91 3.16
N ILE A 92 13.09 -9.33 4.15
CA ILE A 92 13.11 -8.76 5.51
C ILE A 92 14.45 -9.04 6.20
N LEU A 93 14.99 -10.25 6.03
CA LEU A 93 16.31 -10.62 6.58
C LEU A 93 17.44 -9.88 5.89
N GLU A 94 17.34 -9.68 4.58
CA GLU A 94 18.30 -8.89 3.81
C GLU A 94 18.41 -7.46 4.36
N ARG A 95 17.25 -6.82 4.62
CA ARG A 95 17.19 -5.52 5.28
C ARG A 95 17.77 -5.56 6.68
N ALA A 96 17.41 -6.55 7.49
CA ALA A 96 17.94 -6.69 8.85
C ALA A 96 19.47 -6.92 8.89
N SER A 97 20.02 -7.54 7.84
CA SER A 97 21.46 -7.77 7.67
C SER A 97 22.22 -6.52 7.18
N GLY A 98 21.52 -5.41 6.96
CA GLY A 98 22.12 -4.12 6.64
C GLY A 98 22.00 -3.68 5.19
N LYS A 99 21.31 -4.44 4.32
CA LYS A 99 21.10 -3.99 2.93
C LYS A 99 20.22 -2.74 2.87
N SER A 100 20.61 -1.81 2.00
CA SER A 100 19.96 -0.50 1.81
C SER A 100 18.78 -0.59 0.83
N ILE A 101 17.85 -1.49 1.12
CA ILE A 101 16.66 -1.79 0.32
C ILE A 101 15.36 -1.45 1.06
N VAL A 102 14.32 -1.11 0.31
CA VAL A 102 13.02 -0.66 0.82
C VAL A 102 11.89 -1.33 0.02
N ALA A 103 10.97 -1.98 0.73
CA ALA A 103 9.75 -2.54 0.18
C ALA A 103 8.70 -1.46 -0.10
N LEU A 104 8.11 -1.50 -1.29
CA LEU A 104 7.08 -0.58 -1.76
C LEU A 104 5.68 -1.07 -1.44
N TYR A 105 5.44 -2.37 -1.61
CA TYR A 105 4.25 -3.12 -1.23
C TYR A 105 4.57 -4.61 -1.08
N ALA A 106 3.69 -5.38 -0.46
CA ALA A 106 3.75 -6.85 -0.43
C ALA A 106 2.55 -7.41 -1.20
N LEU A 107 2.78 -8.04 -2.37
CA LEU A 107 1.69 -8.52 -3.20
C LEU A 107 0.93 -9.66 -2.53
N PHE A 108 1.64 -10.65 -2.00
CA PHE A 108 1.03 -11.78 -1.32
C PHE A 108 1.02 -11.54 0.18
N GLN A 109 -0.19 -11.57 0.74
CA GLN A 109 -0.42 -11.40 2.17
C GLN A 109 -0.11 -12.68 2.94
N VAL A 110 -0.04 -13.81 2.23
CA VAL A 110 0.44 -15.10 2.73
C VAL A 110 1.34 -15.70 1.65
N SER A 111 2.53 -16.18 2.04
CA SER A 111 3.45 -16.85 1.13
C SER A 111 2.76 -18.03 0.42
N PRO A 112 2.92 -18.18 -0.91
CA PRO A 112 2.41 -19.32 -1.65
C PRO A 112 3.18 -20.61 -1.39
N LEU A 113 4.34 -20.54 -0.70
CA LEU A 113 5.20 -21.69 -0.44
C LEU A 113 4.50 -22.72 0.47
N ILE A 114 4.50 -23.96 0.01
CA ILE A 114 3.97 -25.13 0.69
C ILE A 114 4.94 -26.30 0.57
N LEU A 115 4.70 -27.33 1.38
CA LEU A 115 5.22 -28.67 1.14
C LEU A 115 4.08 -29.59 0.71
N ILE A 116 4.35 -30.53 -0.19
CA ILE A 116 3.33 -31.43 -0.73
C ILE A 116 3.86 -32.87 -0.77
N ALA A 117 2.99 -33.81 -0.40
CA ALA A 117 3.26 -35.25 -0.41
C ALA A 117 2.09 -36.00 -1.06
N LYS A 118 2.33 -37.20 -1.61
CA LYS A 118 1.24 -38.08 -2.08
C LYS A 118 0.43 -38.58 -0.88
N GLU A 119 -0.89 -38.69 -0.99
CA GLU A 119 -1.69 -39.29 0.08
C GLU A 119 -1.30 -40.76 0.34
N SER A 120 -0.88 -41.48 -0.71
CA SER A 120 -0.41 -42.88 -0.61
C SER A 120 0.85 -43.06 0.25
N SER A 121 1.58 -41.97 0.56
CA SER A 121 2.81 -42.01 1.36
C SER A 121 2.57 -42.16 2.87
N ASN A 122 1.30 -42.09 3.32
CA ASN A 122 0.89 -42.07 4.73
C ASN A 122 1.52 -40.94 5.57
N ILE A 123 2.00 -39.87 4.92
CA ILE A 123 2.48 -38.66 5.56
C ILE A 123 1.27 -37.77 5.84
N ASN A 124 0.81 -37.72 7.09
CA ASN A 124 -0.42 -37.03 7.47
C ASN A 124 -0.16 -35.77 8.29
N TYR A 125 0.98 -35.72 8.99
CA TYR A 125 1.39 -34.65 9.89
C TYR A 125 2.88 -34.33 9.70
N ILE A 126 3.32 -33.14 10.11
CA ILE A 126 4.74 -32.72 10.03
C ILE A 126 5.69 -33.69 10.75
N ARG A 127 5.26 -34.30 11.87
CA ARG A 127 6.06 -35.32 12.57
C ARG A 127 6.37 -36.57 11.72
N ASP A 128 5.56 -36.85 10.70
CA ASP A 128 5.75 -38.01 9.81
C ASP A 128 6.89 -37.77 8.80
N PHE A 129 7.48 -36.57 8.81
CA PHE A 129 8.62 -36.20 7.96
C PHE A 129 9.93 -36.82 8.48
N MET A 130 9.93 -37.38 9.70
CA MET A 130 11.09 -38.08 10.23
C MET A 130 11.52 -39.24 9.32
N GLY A 131 12.80 -39.24 8.93
CA GLY A 131 13.42 -40.19 8.01
C GLY A 131 13.05 -39.98 6.54
N LYS A 132 12.28 -38.93 6.19
CA LYS A 132 11.83 -38.68 4.82
C LYS A 132 12.82 -37.84 4.02
N ARG A 133 12.72 -37.96 2.70
CA ARG A 133 13.43 -37.16 1.71
C ARG A 133 12.56 -35.97 1.31
N ILE A 134 13.01 -34.77 1.66
CA ILE A 134 12.35 -33.51 1.33
C ILE A 134 13.14 -32.86 0.19
N MET A 135 12.52 -32.73 -0.98
CA MET A 135 13.09 -31.99 -2.10
C MET A 135 12.76 -30.52 -1.97
N ALA A 136 13.76 -29.65 -1.86
CA ALA A 136 13.55 -28.21 -1.73
C ALA A 136 14.69 -27.41 -2.36
N THR A 137 14.39 -26.21 -2.86
CA THR A 137 15.46 -25.31 -3.29
C THR A 137 16.24 -24.78 -2.08
N ILE A 138 17.45 -24.28 -2.29
CA ILE A 138 18.22 -23.64 -1.22
C ILE A 138 17.43 -22.47 -0.64
N ASP A 139 16.81 -21.66 -1.50
CA ASP A 139 15.98 -20.52 -1.08
C ASP A 139 14.77 -20.98 -0.27
N ASP A 140 13.97 -21.93 -0.77
CA ASP A 140 12.78 -22.41 -0.06
C ASP A 140 13.17 -23.04 1.29
N SER A 141 14.21 -23.89 1.33
CA SER A 141 14.67 -24.51 2.59
C SER A 141 15.24 -23.48 3.58
N SER A 142 15.61 -22.30 3.09
CA SER A 142 16.08 -21.18 3.92
C SER A 142 14.95 -20.34 4.50
N GLU A 143 13.74 -20.42 3.93
CA GLU A 143 12.55 -19.68 4.36
C GLU A 143 12.20 -19.98 5.82
N VAL A 144 11.90 -18.92 6.56
CA VAL A 144 11.67 -18.97 8.00
C VAL A 144 10.29 -19.48 8.32
N SER A 145 9.31 -19.27 7.43
CA SER A 145 7.99 -19.90 7.54
C SER A 145 8.07 -21.43 7.66
N LEU A 146 8.84 -22.09 6.78
CA LEU A 146 9.05 -23.55 6.83
C LEU A 146 9.81 -23.97 8.10
N LYS A 147 10.90 -23.27 8.43
CA LYS A 147 11.69 -23.58 9.64
C LYS A 147 10.87 -23.41 10.92
N ALA A 148 10.02 -22.39 10.99
CA ALA A 148 9.14 -22.14 12.12
C ALA A 148 8.08 -23.23 12.25
N MET A 149 7.48 -23.65 11.13
CA MET A 149 6.54 -24.78 11.08
C MET A 149 7.17 -26.08 11.58
N PHE A 150 8.42 -26.37 11.17
CA PHE A 150 9.16 -27.54 11.65
C PHE A 150 9.49 -27.45 13.15
N ASN A 151 9.99 -26.31 13.61
CA ASN A 151 10.29 -26.09 15.03
C ASN A 151 9.05 -26.21 15.92
N ALA A 152 7.92 -25.63 15.50
CA ALA A 152 6.65 -25.74 16.23
C ALA A 152 6.13 -27.19 16.30
N SER A 153 6.55 -28.03 15.36
CA SER A 153 6.23 -29.46 15.33
C SER A 153 7.33 -30.34 15.96
N HIS A 154 8.33 -29.74 16.61
CA HIS A 154 9.50 -30.42 17.18
C HIS A 154 10.29 -31.27 16.18
N LEU A 155 10.26 -30.93 14.89
CA LEU A 155 11.00 -31.61 13.84
C LEU A 155 12.40 -31.00 13.70
N SER A 156 13.42 -31.70 14.18
CA SER A 156 14.82 -31.29 14.03
C SER A 156 15.25 -31.33 12.56
N ASN A 157 16.13 -30.41 12.14
CA ASN A 157 16.77 -30.43 10.82
C ASN A 157 17.60 -31.70 10.53
N LYS A 158 17.99 -32.46 11.56
CA LYS A 158 18.67 -33.76 11.41
C LYS A 158 17.71 -34.93 11.23
N ALA A 159 16.40 -34.69 11.38
CA ALA A 159 15.40 -35.75 11.37
C ALA A 159 14.97 -36.15 9.96
N TYR A 160 15.38 -35.45 8.92
CA TYR A 160 15.01 -35.71 7.53
C TYR A 160 16.19 -35.41 6.59
N THR A 161 16.09 -35.81 5.33
CA THR A 161 17.15 -35.59 4.33
C THR A 161 16.67 -34.59 3.29
N PHE A 162 17.38 -33.47 3.17
CA PHE A 162 17.17 -32.54 2.07
C PHE A 162 17.78 -33.07 0.78
N ILE A 163 17.03 -32.94 -0.31
CA ILE A 163 17.45 -33.23 -1.67
C ILE A 163 17.30 -31.95 -2.49
N GLU A 164 18.31 -31.64 -3.30
CA GLU A 164 18.26 -30.49 -4.19
C GLU A 164 17.08 -30.59 -5.17
N HIS A 165 16.39 -29.47 -5.36
CA HIS A 165 15.18 -29.43 -6.16
C HIS A 165 15.46 -29.59 -7.65
N SER A 166 14.89 -30.61 -8.28
CA SER A 166 15.03 -30.86 -9.72
C SER A 166 14.13 -29.97 -10.60
N HIS A 167 13.19 -29.25 -9.97
CA HIS A 167 12.11 -28.50 -10.64
C HIS A 167 11.15 -29.38 -11.44
N ASN A 168 11.09 -30.68 -11.11
CA ASN A 168 10.21 -31.63 -11.75
C ASN A 168 9.28 -32.31 -10.72
N ILE A 169 7.98 -32.02 -10.79
CA ILE A 169 6.96 -32.62 -9.92
C ILE A 169 6.90 -34.16 -10.07
N GLN A 170 7.36 -34.70 -11.19
CA GLN A 170 7.39 -36.15 -11.43
C GLN A 170 8.27 -36.89 -10.42
N ASP A 171 9.27 -36.25 -9.82
CA ASP A 171 10.10 -36.90 -8.80
C ASP A 171 9.31 -37.25 -7.53
N LEU A 172 8.25 -36.50 -7.22
CA LEU A 172 7.29 -36.87 -6.18
C LEU A 172 6.39 -38.03 -6.66
N VAL A 173 5.88 -37.96 -7.89
CA VAL A 173 4.96 -38.96 -8.46
C VAL A 173 5.62 -40.34 -8.54
N ASP A 174 6.87 -40.38 -9.02
CA ASP A 174 7.74 -41.54 -9.15
C ASP A 174 8.37 -42.00 -7.82
N GLU A 175 8.06 -41.32 -6.71
CA GLU A 175 8.55 -41.68 -5.36
C GLU A 175 10.08 -41.61 -5.21
N LYS A 176 10.75 -40.80 -6.05
CA LYS A 176 12.17 -40.47 -5.89
C LYS A 176 12.41 -39.57 -4.68
N VAL A 177 11.37 -38.86 -4.24
CA VAL A 177 11.30 -38.13 -2.98
C VAL A 177 9.95 -38.34 -2.32
N ASP A 178 9.86 -38.04 -1.03
CA ASP A 178 8.65 -38.28 -0.25
C ASP A 178 7.80 -37.01 -0.14
N ILE A 179 8.46 -35.85 -0.10
CA ILE A 179 7.88 -34.51 0.03
C ILE A 179 8.63 -33.55 -0.90
N ILE A 180 7.95 -32.59 -1.51
CA ILE A 180 8.57 -31.54 -2.33
C ILE A 180 8.08 -30.15 -1.91
N SER A 181 8.96 -29.14 -1.96
CA SER A 181 8.57 -27.72 -1.85
C SER A 181 7.93 -27.26 -3.15
N ALA A 182 6.84 -26.53 -3.04
CA ALA A 182 6.12 -26.04 -4.21
C ALA A 182 5.29 -24.81 -3.87
N TYR A 183 4.74 -24.15 -4.88
CA TYR A 183 3.71 -23.14 -4.67
C TYR A 183 2.32 -23.77 -4.78
N ILE A 184 1.42 -23.37 -3.88
CA ILE A 184 0.01 -23.79 -3.87
C ILE A 184 -0.71 -23.48 -5.20
N SER A 185 -0.23 -22.45 -5.89
CA SER A 185 -0.73 -21.98 -7.17
C SER A 185 -0.26 -22.81 -8.37
N LYS A 186 0.57 -23.86 -8.18
CA LYS A 186 1.11 -24.68 -9.28
C LYS A 186 1.03 -26.18 -9.04
N ALA A 187 1.79 -26.74 -8.10
CA ALA A 187 1.91 -28.20 -7.95
C ALA A 187 0.57 -28.93 -7.73
N PRO A 188 -0.39 -28.39 -6.95
CA PRO A 188 -1.73 -28.97 -6.84
C PRO A 188 -2.46 -29.12 -8.18
N PHE A 189 -2.27 -28.20 -9.12
CA PHE A 189 -2.87 -28.30 -10.46
C PHE A 189 -2.25 -29.46 -11.24
N ASP A 190 -0.92 -29.55 -11.26
CA ASP A 190 -0.19 -30.59 -11.99
C ASP A 190 -0.59 -32.00 -11.49
N LEU A 191 -0.69 -32.19 -10.17
CA LEU A 191 -1.10 -33.46 -9.58
C LEU A 191 -2.57 -33.80 -9.84
N LYS A 192 -3.47 -32.81 -9.86
CA LYS A 192 -4.88 -33.01 -10.25
C LYS A 192 -5.02 -33.46 -11.70
N GLN A 193 -4.27 -32.88 -12.63
CA GLN A 193 -4.27 -33.29 -14.04
C GLN A 193 -3.87 -34.77 -14.21
N GLN A 194 -3.02 -35.26 -13.32
CA GLN A 194 -2.57 -36.65 -13.30
C GLN A 194 -3.44 -37.57 -12.44
N ASN A 195 -4.53 -37.06 -11.84
CA ASN A 195 -5.37 -37.77 -10.88
C ASN A 195 -4.59 -38.38 -9.70
N ILE A 196 -3.56 -37.67 -9.22
CA ILE A 196 -2.75 -38.09 -8.08
C ILE A 196 -3.26 -37.39 -6.81
N PRO A 197 -3.83 -38.12 -5.84
CA PRO A 197 -4.21 -37.54 -4.56
C PRO A 197 -2.99 -37.10 -3.76
N TYR A 198 -3.08 -35.92 -3.16
CA TYR A 198 -1.98 -35.29 -2.44
C TYR A 198 -2.44 -34.61 -1.15
N ARG A 199 -1.49 -34.41 -0.24
CA ARG A 199 -1.65 -33.63 0.98
C ARG A 199 -0.72 -32.43 0.95
N VAL A 200 -1.28 -31.27 1.28
CA VAL A 200 -0.55 -30.01 1.43
C VAL A 200 -0.23 -29.77 2.90
N PHE A 201 0.96 -29.24 3.15
CA PHE A 201 1.41 -28.75 4.44
C PHE A 201 1.84 -27.28 4.25
N SER A 202 0.99 -26.36 4.69
CA SER A 202 1.25 -24.92 4.55
C SER A 202 1.70 -24.31 5.88
N PRO A 203 2.79 -23.52 5.92
CA PRO A 203 3.17 -22.76 7.10
C PRO A 203 2.04 -21.88 7.66
N SER A 204 1.20 -21.35 6.77
CA SER A 204 0.09 -20.46 7.15
C SER A 204 -0.98 -21.15 8.00
N GLU A 205 -1.23 -22.45 7.76
CA GLU A 205 -2.15 -23.27 8.57
C GLU A 205 -1.60 -23.54 9.97
N HIS A 206 -0.29 -23.36 10.16
CA HIS A 206 0.42 -23.46 11.43
C HIS A 206 0.69 -22.09 12.09
N GLY A 207 0.10 -21.01 11.58
CA GLY A 207 0.21 -19.66 12.15
C GLY A 207 1.40 -18.84 11.64
N PHE A 208 2.12 -19.32 10.61
CA PHE A 208 3.26 -18.65 10.01
C PHE A 208 2.87 -18.02 8.66
N ASP A 209 2.05 -16.98 8.70
CA ASP A 209 1.52 -16.28 7.52
C ASP A 209 2.44 -15.12 7.06
N MET A 210 3.56 -15.47 6.43
CA MET A 210 4.55 -14.50 5.94
C MET A 210 4.06 -13.74 4.70
N TYR A 211 4.53 -12.51 4.52
CA TYR A 211 4.40 -11.80 3.24
C TYR A 211 5.36 -12.41 2.20
N SER A 212 4.97 -12.35 0.93
CA SER A 212 5.87 -12.64 -0.20
C SER A 212 5.61 -11.67 -1.35
N ASP A 213 6.51 -11.72 -2.34
CA ASP A 213 6.43 -10.95 -3.58
C ASP A 213 6.33 -9.45 -3.32
N PHE A 214 7.29 -8.99 -2.52
CA PHE A 214 7.52 -7.58 -2.32
C PHE A 214 8.00 -6.95 -3.63
N LEU A 215 7.33 -5.90 -4.09
CA LEU A 215 8.01 -4.96 -4.98
C LEU A 215 8.92 -4.10 -4.10
N PHE A 216 10.20 -4.01 -4.46
CA PHE A 216 11.16 -3.24 -3.69
C PHE A 216 12.16 -2.48 -4.58
N THR A 217 12.85 -1.52 -3.97
CA THR A 217 13.89 -0.70 -4.59
C THR A 217 14.99 -0.37 -3.58
N SER A 218 16.00 0.41 -3.97
CA SER A 218 17.05 0.87 -3.07
C SER A 218 16.69 2.19 -2.38
N GLU A 219 17.25 2.41 -1.19
CA GLU A 219 17.18 3.74 -0.53
C GLU A 219 17.80 4.84 -1.39
N LYS A 220 18.82 4.50 -2.19
CA LYS A 220 19.48 5.42 -3.10
C LYS A 220 18.49 5.95 -4.14
N LEU A 221 17.73 5.06 -4.79
CA LEU A 221 16.78 5.48 -5.82
C LEU A 221 15.64 6.32 -5.25
N ILE A 222 15.17 5.99 -4.04
CA ILE A 222 14.17 6.80 -3.33
C ILE A 222 14.70 8.23 -3.10
N LYS A 223 15.95 8.38 -2.63
CA LYS A 223 16.57 9.69 -2.39
C LYS A 223 16.80 10.47 -3.69
N GLU A 224 17.16 9.78 -4.78
CA GLU A 224 17.45 10.41 -6.06
C GLU A 224 16.17 10.79 -6.84
N ASN A 225 15.12 9.98 -6.74
CA ASN A 225 13.89 10.19 -7.50
C ASN A 225 12.65 9.56 -6.83
N HIS A 226 12.22 10.13 -5.71
CA HIS A 226 11.06 9.66 -4.98
C HIS A 226 9.78 9.60 -5.83
N ASP A 227 9.51 10.64 -6.62
CA ASP A 227 8.29 10.72 -7.44
C ASP A 227 8.23 9.59 -8.47
N MET A 228 9.38 9.20 -9.06
CA MET A 228 9.46 8.04 -9.92
C MET A 228 9.11 6.75 -9.17
N VAL A 229 9.62 6.58 -7.96
CA VAL A 229 9.35 5.39 -7.15
C VAL A 229 7.86 5.27 -6.81
N ILE A 230 7.21 6.38 -6.44
CA ILE A 230 5.78 6.43 -6.18
C ILE A 230 4.98 6.12 -7.46
N ALA A 231 5.26 6.80 -8.56
CA ALA A 231 4.55 6.60 -9.82
C ALA A 231 4.71 5.16 -10.34
N PHE A 232 5.90 4.56 -10.19
CA PHE A 232 6.15 3.17 -10.58
C PHE A 232 5.37 2.18 -9.70
N LYS A 233 5.36 2.41 -8.38
CA LYS A 233 4.57 1.63 -7.41
C LYS A 233 3.08 1.67 -7.77
N GLU A 234 2.53 2.84 -8.03
CA GLU A 234 1.11 3.04 -8.37
C GLU A 234 0.75 2.40 -9.72
N ALA A 235 1.57 2.59 -10.75
CA ALA A 235 1.36 1.96 -12.05
C ALA A 235 1.40 0.41 -11.95
N SER A 236 2.31 -0.13 -11.13
CA SER A 236 2.40 -1.58 -10.89
C SER A 236 1.17 -2.13 -10.16
N LEU A 237 0.67 -1.41 -9.13
CA LEU A 237 -0.56 -1.79 -8.44
C LEU A 237 -1.80 -1.69 -9.35
N LYS A 238 -1.86 -0.69 -10.23
CA LYS A 238 -2.91 -0.57 -11.25
C LYS A 238 -2.87 -1.76 -12.22
N GLY A 239 -1.68 -2.19 -12.63
CA GLY A 239 -1.47 -3.41 -13.41
C GLY A 239 -1.99 -4.66 -12.70
N TRP A 240 -1.69 -4.83 -11.41
CA TRP A 240 -2.20 -5.95 -10.61
C TRP A 240 -3.72 -5.92 -10.42
N GLN A 241 -4.30 -4.75 -10.17
CA GLN A 241 -5.76 -4.59 -10.10
C GLN A 241 -6.41 -5.00 -11.42
N TYR A 242 -5.82 -4.60 -12.55
CA TYR A 242 -6.30 -5.01 -13.87
C TYR A 242 -6.17 -6.53 -14.05
N ALA A 243 -5.01 -7.10 -13.74
CA ALA A 243 -4.75 -8.52 -13.92
C ALA A 243 -5.74 -9.41 -13.16
N TYR A 244 -6.06 -9.07 -11.91
CA TYR A 244 -7.03 -9.82 -11.10
C TYR A 244 -8.49 -9.58 -11.45
N SER A 245 -8.82 -8.46 -12.12
CA SER A 245 -10.17 -8.19 -12.61
C SER A 245 -10.41 -8.74 -14.02
N HIS A 246 -9.34 -9.07 -14.75
CA HIS A 246 -9.37 -9.57 -16.13
C HIS A 246 -8.42 -10.77 -16.26
N ILE A 247 -8.65 -11.82 -15.47
CA ILE A 247 -7.75 -12.99 -15.41
C ILE A 247 -7.63 -13.64 -16.79
N ASP A 248 -8.73 -13.86 -17.50
CA ASP A 248 -8.71 -14.48 -18.83
C ASP A 248 -7.86 -13.70 -19.84
N GLU A 249 -8.03 -12.37 -19.92
CA GLU A 249 -7.20 -11.50 -20.77
C GLU A 249 -5.73 -11.56 -20.36
N SER A 250 -5.46 -11.58 -19.05
CA SER A 250 -4.10 -11.63 -18.53
C SER A 250 -3.42 -12.96 -18.86
N VAL A 251 -4.16 -14.07 -18.76
CA VAL A 251 -3.73 -15.41 -19.18
C VAL A 251 -3.38 -15.41 -20.66
N ASP A 252 -4.22 -14.82 -21.51
CA ASP A 252 -3.97 -14.75 -22.95
C ASP A 252 -2.68 -13.97 -23.26
N VAL A 253 -2.51 -12.80 -22.65
CA VAL A 253 -1.30 -11.99 -22.81
C VAL A 253 -0.05 -12.75 -22.37
N ILE A 254 -0.09 -13.42 -21.20
CA ILE A 254 1.03 -14.21 -20.70
C ILE A 254 1.32 -15.38 -21.63
N PHE A 255 0.29 -16.11 -22.03
CA PHE A 255 0.41 -17.29 -22.89
C PHE A 255 1.07 -16.94 -24.24
N GLU A 256 0.71 -15.80 -24.83
CA GLU A 256 1.22 -15.37 -26.13
C GLU A 256 2.61 -14.71 -26.07
N LYS A 257 2.89 -13.94 -25.01
CA LYS A 257 4.08 -13.05 -24.96
C LYS A 257 5.13 -13.44 -23.93
N TYR A 258 4.74 -14.11 -22.85
CA TYR A 258 5.57 -14.33 -21.66
C TYR A 258 5.57 -15.79 -21.20
N ASN A 259 5.35 -16.76 -22.09
CA ASN A 259 5.22 -18.17 -21.70
C ASN A 259 6.48 -19.00 -21.98
N SER A 260 7.61 -18.58 -21.41
CA SER A 260 8.90 -19.26 -21.59
C SER A 260 8.90 -20.72 -21.08
N GLN A 261 8.04 -21.01 -20.10
CA GLN A 261 7.85 -22.33 -19.50
C GLN A 261 6.85 -23.24 -20.25
N LYS A 262 6.18 -22.75 -21.31
CA LYS A 262 5.15 -23.49 -22.05
C LYS A 262 3.99 -24.01 -21.19
N LEU A 263 3.54 -23.20 -20.22
CA LEU A 263 2.37 -23.48 -19.38
C LEU A 263 1.09 -23.45 -20.21
N SER A 264 0.10 -24.27 -19.83
CA SER A 264 -1.23 -24.22 -20.45
C SER A 264 -2.02 -23.02 -19.93
N LYS A 265 -3.06 -22.60 -20.67
CA LYS A 265 -3.94 -21.51 -20.22
C LYS A 265 -4.67 -21.87 -18.94
N GLU A 266 -5.05 -23.13 -18.78
CA GLU A 266 -5.71 -23.65 -17.58
C GLU A 266 -4.79 -23.58 -16.36
N ALA A 267 -3.50 -23.89 -16.53
CA ALA A 267 -2.50 -23.77 -15.47
C ALA A 267 -2.32 -22.31 -15.04
N LEU A 268 -2.21 -21.38 -16.01
CA LEU A 268 -2.10 -19.95 -15.74
C LEU A 268 -3.37 -19.39 -15.07
N SER A 269 -4.55 -19.85 -15.48
CA SER A 269 -5.83 -19.45 -14.88
C SER A 269 -5.93 -19.94 -13.43
N TYR A 270 -5.58 -21.19 -13.19
CA TYR A 270 -5.51 -21.76 -11.84
C TYR A 270 -4.53 -20.96 -10.97
N GLU A 271 -3.34 -20.67 -11.49
CA GLU A 271 -2.32 -19.89 -10.79
C GLU A 271 -2.86 -18.51 -10.40
N GLY A 272 -3.50 -17.80 -11.34
CA GLY A 272 -4.07 -16.49 -11.08
C GLY A 272 -5.15 -16.47 -10.01
N GLU A 273 -6.06 -17.45 -10.02
CA GLU A 273 -7.11 -17.55 -9.01
C GLU A 273 -6.57 -17.89 -7.61
N GLU A 274 -5.59 -18.80 -7.51
CA GLU A 274 -4.96 -19.12 -6.23
C GLU A 274 -4.16 -17.94 -5.69
N LEU A 275 -3.35 -17.28 -6.52
CA LEU A 275 -2.56 -16.13 -6.09
C LEU A 275 -3.43 -14.94 -5.68
N LYS A 276 -4.56 -14.71 -6.37
CA LYS A 276 -5.54 -13.69 -5.98
C LYS A 276 -6.06 -13.90 -4.56
N LYS A 277 -6.36 -15.14 -4.17
CA LYS A 277 -6.79 -15.45 -2.79
C LYS A 277 -5.71 -15.07 -1.77
N LEU A 278 -4.44 -15.33 -2.07
CA LEU A 278 -3.31 -14.98 -1.21
C LEU A 278 -3.07 -13.47 -1.13
N SER A 279 -3.28 -12.73 -2.22
CA SER A 279 -3.17 -11.27 -2.25
C SER A 279 -4.23 -10.53 -1.44
N PHE A 280 -5.42 -11.13 -1.27
CA PHE A 280 -6.53 -10.56 -0.49
C PHE A 280 -6.77 -11.30 0.83
N TYR A 281 -5.81 -12.11 1.30
CA TYR A 281 -5.97 -12.82 2.56
C TYR A 281 -6.07 -11.85 3.74
N ARG A 282 -7.27 -11.76 4.34
CA ARG A 282 -7.60 -10.89 5.49
C ARG A 282 -7.34 -9.39 5.23
N THR A 283 -7.42 -8.95 3.98
CA THR A 283 -7.34 -7.53 3.60
C THR A 283 -8.12 -7.27 2.32
N GLU A 284 -8.74 -6.08 2.24
CA GLU A 284 -9.36 -5.60 0.99
C GLU A 284 -8.40 -4.71 0.18
N THR A 285 -7.26 -4.35 0.76
CA THR A 285 -6.28 -3.46 0.14
C THR A 285 -5.12 -4.28 -0.42
N LEU A 286 -5.02 -4.32 -1.76
CA LEU A 286 -3.93 -4.95 -2.47
C LEU A 286 -2.59 -4.29 -2.14
N GLY A 287 -1.55 -5.09 -1.90
CA GLY A 287 -0.20 -4.58 -1.66
C GLY A 287 0.04 -4.05 -0.25
N LYS A 288 -0.96 -4.07 0.64
CA LYS A 288 -0.83 -3.48 1.98
C LYS A 288 0.29 -4.18 2.77
N ILE A 289 1.12 -3.38 3.43
CA ILE A 289 2.04 -3.86 4.46
C ILE A 289 1.59 -3.29 5.80
N GLU A 290 0.97 -4.12 6.63
CA GLU A 290 0.57 -3.73 7.97
C GLU A 290 1.75 -3.70 8.94
N LYS A 291 1.92 -2.59 9.65
CA LYS A 291 3.00 -2.39 10.64
C LYS A 291 3.06 -3.53 11.66
N ASN A 292 1.93 -3.89 12.26
CA ASN A 292 1.89 -4.92 13.31
C ASN A 292 2.24 -6.32 12.77
N LYS A 293 1.80 -6.64 11.55
CA LYS A 293 2.15 -7.91 10.91
C LYS A 293 3.63 -7.94 10.52
N LEU A 294 4.17 -6.87 9.95
CA LEU A 294 5.60 -6.76 9.65
C LEU A 294 6.45 -6.91 10.92
N GLN A 295 6.07 -6.25 12.00
CA GLN A 295 6.75 -6.39 13.30
C GLN A 295 6.70 -7.83 13.80
N ARG A 296 5.53 -8.50 13.75
CA ARG A 296 5.40 -9.92 14.13
C ARG A 296 6.33 -10.83 13.34
N ILE A 297 6.44 -10.61 12.03
CA ILE A 297 7.33 -11.38 11.14
C ILE A 297 8.80 -11.14 11.55
N TYR A 298 9.18 -9.89 11.74
CA TYR A 298 10.52 -9.52 12.22
C TYR A 298 10.85 -10.13 13.59
N ASP A 299 9.89 -10.13 14.51
CA ASP A 299 10.06 -10.72 15.84
C ASP A 299 10.26 -12.24 15.76
N LEU A 300 9.58 -12.92 14.82
CA LEU A 300 9.81 -14.34 14.56
C LEU A 300 11.26 -14.60 14.11
N TYR A 301 11.77 -13.81 13.16
CA TYR A 301 13.16 -13.88 12.74
C TYR A 301 14.12 -13.68 13.92
N ASN A 302 13.83 -12.72 14.79
CA ASN A 302 14.64 -12.44 15.97
C ASN A 302 14.62 -13.59 16.99
N VAL A 303 13.43 -14.11 17.32
CA VAL A 303 13.27 -15.25 18.25
C VAL A 303 13.97 -16.50 17.74
N MET A 304 13.98 -16.71 16.41
CA MET A 304 14.68 -17.83 15.79
C MET A 304 16.19 -17.60 15.62
N GLY A 305 16.72 -16.46 16.07
CA GLY A 305 18.15 -16.18 16.07
C GLY A 305 18.74 -15.75 14.72
N PHE A 306 17.91 -15.35 13.77
CA PHE A 306 18.38 -14.87 12.45
C PHE A 306 18.78 -13.39 12.45
N ILE A 307 18.45 -12.64 13.49
CA ILE A 307 18.74 -11.22 13.60
C ILE A 307 19.95 -11.02 14.51
N SER A 308 21.07 -10.53 13.93
CA SER A 308 22.29 -10.23 14.68
C SER A 308 22.28 -8.83 15.29
N LYS A 309 21.57 -7.88 14.67
CA LYS A 309 21.46 -6.48 15.11
C LYS A 309 20.03 -5.98 14.97
N GLN A 310 19.50 -5.42 16.06
CA GLN A 310 18.16 -4.85 16.10
C GLN A 310 18.06 -3.61 15.19
N ILE A 311 17.00 -3.55 14.37
CA ILE A 311 16.65 -2.40 13.54
C ILE A 311 15.17 -2.00 13.76
N LYS A 312 14.83 -0.76 13.40
CA LYS A 312 13.43 -0.34 13.27
C LYS A 312 12.88 -0.85 11.95
N ILE A 313 12.16 -1.97 11.97
CA ILE A 313 11.72 -2.63 10.75
C ILE A 313 10.73 -1.76 9.95
N GLU A 314 10.09 -0.76 10.55
CA GLU A 314 9.24 0.17 9.81
C GLU A 314 10.01 1.00 8.77
N SER A 315 11.33 1.14 8.92
CA SER A 315 12.21 1.76 7.91
C SER A 315 12.42 0.91 6.67
N PHE A 316 11.97 -0.35 6.68
CA PHE A 316 11.98 -1.23 5.51
C PHE A 316 10.87 -0.88 4.52
N VAL A 317 9.78 -0.29 4.98
CA VAL A 317 8.62 0.01 4.14
C VAL A 317 8.70 1.45 3.68
N LEU A 318 8.43 1.70 2.40
CA LEU A 318 8.29 3.05 1.88
C LEU A 318 7.18 3.76 2.65
N ASN A 319 7.56 4.76 3.45
CA ASN A 319 6.62 5.57 4.19
C ASN A 319 6.07 6.65 3.25
N ASN A 320 4.81 6.49 2.82
CA ASN A 320 4.07 7.55 2.12
C ASN A 320 3.68 8.71 3.07
N PHE A 321 3.96 8.62 4.37
CA PHE A 321 3.67 9.68 5.33
C PHE A 321 4.78 10.72 5.31
N GLY A 322 4.55 11.77 4.52
CA GLY A 322 5.28 13.02 4.62
C GLY A 322 6.21 13.37 3.47
N GLU A 323 6.25 12.53 2.44
CA GLU A 323 6.95 12.88 1.20
C GLU A 323 5.93 13.41 0.21
N LEU A 324 5.96 14.72 0.03
CA LEU A 324 5.16 15.45 -0.95
C LEU A 324 5.49 14.97 -2.37
N THR A 325 4.56 15.04 -3.31
CA THR A 325 4.89 14.88 -4.74
C THR A 325 5.68 16.09 -5.24
N LYS A 326 6.29 15.99 -6.44
CA LYS A 326 6.88 17.16 -7.11
C LYS A 326 5.88 18.32 -7.24
N GLU A 327 4.67 18.02 -7.68
CA GLU A 327 3.61 19.02 -7.89
C GLU A 327 3.20 19.67 -6.57
N GLU A 328 3.12 18.89 -5.49
CA GLU A 328 2.82 19.39 -4.15
C GLU A 328 3.96 20.24 -3.59
N ARG A 329 5.22 19.82 -3.77
CA ARG A 329 6.40 20.64 -3.41
C ARG A 329 6.40 21.96 -4.17
N GLU A 330 6.24 21.90 -5.50
CA GLU A 330 6.21 23.11 -6.32
C GLU A 330 5.06 24.02 -5.90
N TYR A 331 3.86 23.48 -5.64
CA TYR A 331 2.74 24.25 -5.12
C TYR A 331 3.11 24.94 -3.80
N LEU A 332 3.70 24.22 -2.86
CA LEU A 332 4.07 24.74 -1.55
C LEU A 332 5.20 25.78 -1.61
N ASP A 333 6.20 25.56 -2.47
CA ASP A 333 7.29 26.51 -2.73
C ASP A 333 6.75 27.83 -3.32
N HIS A 334 5.82 27.75 -4.26
CA HIS A 334 5.15 28.94 -4.81
C HIS A 334 4.21 29.59 -3.80
N LYS A 335 3.59 28.81 -2.91
CA LYS A 335 2.66 29.29 -1.90
C LYS A 335 3.37 30.04 -0.77
N GLY A 336 4.55 29.58 -0.37
CA GLY A 336 5.41 30.19 0.65
C GLY A 336 4.91 30.02 2.09
N GLU A 337 3.68 30.43 2.37
CA GLU A 337 3.02 30.28 3.68
C GLU A 337 1.57 29.79 3.53
N ILE A 338 1.10 29.01 4.51
CA ILE A 338 -0.29 28.58 4.59
C ILE A 338 -0.99 29.43 5.64
N LYS A 339 -2.02 30.17 5.21
CA LYS A 339 -2.82 31.01 6.11
C LYS A 339 -3.85 30.20 6.87
N VAL A 340 -3.81 30.28 8.19
CA VAL A 340 -4.67 29.49 9.08
C VAL A 340 -5.66 30.39 9.80
N CYS A 341 -6.95 30.08 9.72
CA CYS A 341 -7.94 30.58 10.66
C CYS A 341 -8.23 29.50 11.71
N SER A 342 -8.69 29.89 12.90
CA SER A 342 -9.02 28.98 14.00
C SER A 342 -10.23 29.47 14.78
N ASP A 343 -10.77 28.68 15.69
CA ASP A 343 -11.66 29.20 16.73
C ASP A 343 -10.83 29.99 17.77
N PRO A 344 -11.11 31.28 18.01
CA PRO A 344 -10.34 32.08 18.96
C PRO A 344 -10.58 31.71 20.44
N HIS A 345 -11.63 30.94 20.77
CA HIS A 345 -12.12 30.79 22.14
C HIS A 345 -12.41 29.33 22.56
N TRP A 346 -11.70 28.35 22.00
CA TRP A 346 -12.01 26.92 22.18
C TRP A 346 -10.93 26.11 22.91
N MET A 347 -10.45 26.63 24.04
CA MET A 347 -9.54 25.86 24.90
C MET A 347 -10.18 24.56 25.40
N PRO A 348 -9.40 23.46 25.53
CA PRO A 348 -7.96 23.35 25.30
C PRO A 348 -7.56 22.99 23.85
N LEU A 349 -8.52 22.95 22.92
CA LEU A 349 -8.27 22.53 21.55
C LEU A 349 -7.53 23.63 20.77
N GLU A 350 -8.08 24.85 20.81
CA GLU A 350 -7.44 26.01 20.21
C GLU A 350 -7.94 27.34 20.79
N GLN A 351 -7.05 28.33 20.86
CA GLN A 351 -7.37 29.69 21.28
C GLN A 351 -6.41 30.67 20.64
N ILE A 352 -6.87 31.90 20.38
CA ILE A 352 -5.99 33.01 20.02
C ILE A 352 -5.78 33.89 21.25
N GLU A 353 -4.55 33.94 21.76
CA GLU A 353 -4.18 34.81 22.88
C GLU A 353 -2.96 35.65 22.49
N ASN A 354 -3.02 36.98 22.72
CA ASN A 354 -1.94 37.91 22.36
C ASN A 354 -1.49 37.79 20.89
N GLY A 355 -2.44 37.52 19.98
CA GLY A 355 -2.17 37.37 18.55
C GLY A 355 -1.47 36.06 18.17
N LYS A 356 -1.39 35.09 19.08
CA LYS A 356 -0.81 33.76 18.84
C LYS A 356 -1.86 32.67 19.00
N LEU A 357 -1.81 31.69 18.11
CA LEU A 357 -2.58 30.46 18.26
C LEU A 357 -1.94 29.60 19.35
N MET A 358 -2.76 29.05 20.23
CA MET A 358 -2.39 28.14 21.30
C MET A 358 -3.36 26.96 21.36
N GLY A 359 -2.98 25.88 22.03
CA GLY A 359 -3.81 24.67 22.21
C GLY A 359 -3.29 23.46 21.44
N ILE A 360 -4.00 22.35 21.53
CA ILE A 360 -3.62 21.07 20.90
C ILE A 360 -3.49 21.19 19.37
N SER A 361 -4.26 22.09 18.73
CA SER A 361 -4.16 22.28 17.29
C SER A 361 -2.78 22.79 16.83
N VAL A 362 -2.07 23.53 17.69
CA VAL A 362 -0.71 24.01 17.40
C VAL A 362 0.28 22.86 17.29
N ASP A 363 0.27 21.93 18.24
CA ASP A 363 1.15 20.75 18.22
C ASP A 363 0.94 19.94 16.93
N TYR A 364 -0.32 19.82 16.50
CA TYR A 364 -0.65 19.14 15.25
C TYR A 364 -0.13 19.90 14.03
N LEU A 365 -0.34 21.23 13.97
CA LEU A 365 0.19 22.06 12.87
C LEU A 365 1.72 22.05 12.82
N GLU A 366 2.41 22.01 13.96
CA GLU A 366 3.87 21.88 14.01
C GLU A 366 4.37 20.55 13.42
N LEU A 367 3.66 19.44 13.71
CA LEU A 367 3.97 18.15 13.10
C LEU A 367 3.78 18.17 11.58
N VAL A 368 2.70 18.81 11.10
CA VAL A 368 2.48 18.98 9.66
C VAL A 368 3.57 19.88 9.06
N GLN A 369 3.91 21.00 9.69
CA GLN A 369 4.95 21.92 9.22
C GLN A 369 6.31 21.24 9.11
N LYS A 370 6.68 20.43 10.11
CA LYS A 370 7.92 19.65 10.09
C LYS A 370 7.97 18.67 8.91
N THR A 371 6.80 18.22 8.47
CA THR A 371 6.65 17.27 7.38
C THR A 371 6.72 17.95 6.02
N ILE A 372 6.01 19.08 5.84
CA ILE A 372 5.87 19.74 4.54
C ILE A 372 6.87 20.88 4.29
N GLY A 373 7.57 21.35 5.33
CA GLY A 373 8.54 22.44 5.27
C GLY A 373 7.94 23.84 5.13
N THR A 374 6.65 23.97 4.80
CA THR A 374 5.92 25.24 4.66
C THR A 374 5.38 25.73 6.00
N SER A 375 5.60 27.02 6.30
CA SER A 375 5.14 27.62 7.56
C SER A 375 3.65 27.92 7.56
N PHE A 376 3.04 27.85 8.75
CA PHE A 376 1.68 28.31 9.00
C PHE A 376 1.66 29.72 9.59
N THR A 377 0.85 30.60 9.00
CA THR A 377 0.66 31.98 9.46
C THR A 377 -0.78 32.17 9.92
N LEU A 378 -0.96 32.52 11.20
CA LEU A 378 -2.29 32.80 11.75
C LEU A 378 -2.90 34.04 11.11
N VAL A 379 -4.13 33.92 10.65
CA VAL A 379 -5.01 35.05 10.32
C VAL A 379 -5.96 35.24 11.50
N PRO A 380 -5.73 36.26 12.35
CA PRO A 380 -6.54 36.45 13.55
C PRO A 380 -7.98 36.81 13.19
N THR A 381 -8.90 36.23 13.96
CA THR A 381 -10.35 36.46 13.87
C THR A 381 -10.91 36.76 15.25
N ALA A 382 -12.03 37.49 15.29
CA ALA A 382 -12.71 37.88 16.52
C ALA A 382 -13.51 36.72 17.13
N ASP A 383 -14.11 35.88 16.28
CA ASP A 383 -14.92 34.72 16.69
C ASP A 383 -14.94 33.64 15.59
N TRP A 384 -15.63 32.54 15.87
CA TRP A 384 -15.76 31.42 14.95
C TRP A 384 -16.55 31.77 13.67
N GLU A 385 -17.53 32.68 13.75
CA GLU A 385 -18.31 33.10 12.58
C GLU A 385 -17.42 33.86 11.59
N GLU A 386 -16.53 34.71 12.10
CA GLU A 386 -15.53 35.39 11.30
C GLU A 386 -14.53 34.42 10.68
N SER A 387 -14.07 33.39 11.42
CA SER A 387 -13.22 32.31 10.87
C SER A 387 -13.88 31.60 9.69
N LEU A 388 -15.16 31.24 9.81
CA LEU A 388 -15.92 30.63 8.72
C LEU A 388 -16.09 31.57 7.52
N LYS A 389 -16.37 32.86 7.79
CA LYS A 389 -16.47 33.88 6.76
C LYS A 389 -15.15 34.04 6.02
N PHE A 390 -14.03 34.13 6.73
CA PHE A 390 -12.70 34.28 6.14
C PHE A 390 -12.29 33.07 5.31
N ALA A 391 -12.63 31.86 5.75
CA ALA A 391 -12.42 30.64 4.95
C ALA A 391 -13.24 30.68 3.64
N LYS A 392 -14.51 31.10 3.72
CA LYS A 392 -15.38 31.21 2.53
C LYS A 392 -14.92 32.30 1.56
N GLU A 393 -14.40 33.41 2.08
CA GLU A 393 -13.81 34.51 1.31
C GLU A 393 -12.36 34.23 0.86
N ARG A 394 -11.79 33.05 1.21
CA ARG A 394 -10.40 32.66 0.94
C ARG A 394 -9.35 33.62 1.50
N LYS A 395 -9.64 34.25 2.64
CA LYS A 395 -8.67 35.03 3.43
C LYS A 395 -7.68 34.15 4.19
N CYS A 396 -8.10 32.95 4.55
CA CYS A 396 -7.25 31.86 5.00
C CYS A 396 -7.39 30.66 4.08
N ASP A 397 -6.34 29.84 4.03
CA ASP A 397 -6.24 28.65 3.20
C ASP A 397 -6.86 27.44 3.89
N ILE A 398 -6.72 27.35 5.21
CA ILE A 398 -7.25 26.26 6.03
C ILE A 398 -7.89 26.77 7.33
N LEU A 399 -8.76 25.96 7.90
CA LEU A 399 -9.20 26.05 9.29
C LEU A 399 -8.44 24.98 10.09
N SER A 400 -7.84 25.38 11.22
CA SER A 400 -7.06 24.48 12.09
C SER A 400 -7.89 23.37 12.71
N LEU A 401 -9.17 23.60 12.99
CA LEU A 401 -10.15 22.59 13.38
C LEU A 401 -11.51 22.96 12.77
N ALA A 402 -12.12 22.04 12.02
CA ALA A 402 -13.45 22.23 11.48
C ALA A 402 -14.21 20.90 11.34
N MET A 403 -15.41 20.85 11.90
CA MET A 403 -16.29 19.69 11.75
C MET A 403 -17.05 19.75 10.41
N PRO A 404 -17.17 18.64 9.66
CA PRO A 404 -17.93 18.62 8.42
C PRO A 404 -19.44 18.75 8.68
N THR A 405 -20.09 19.62 7.91
CA THR A 405 -21.56 19.67 7.78
C THR A 405 -21.95 19.66 6.29
N PRO A 406 -23.19 19.28 5.94
CA PRO A 406 -23.68 19.38 4.57
C PRO A 406 -23.45 20.77 3.95
N GLU A 407 -23.65 21.84 4.72
CA GLU A 407 -23.43 23.21 4.21
C GLU A 407 -21.94 23.51 3.98
N ARG A 408 -21.07 23.15 4.92
CA ARG A 408 -19.62 23.41 4.79
C ARG A 408 -19.00 22.67 3.61
N LYS A 409 -19.42 21.43 3.36
CA LYS A 409 -18.95 20.63 2.21
C LYS A 409 -19.23 21.26 0.85
N LYS A 410 -20.09 22.27 0.76
CA LYS A 410 -20.33 23.01 -0.49
C LYS A 410 -19.18 23.94 -0.88
N TYR A 411 -18.34 24.35 0.07
CA TYR A 411 -17.28 25.35 -0.18
C TYR A 411 -15.92 25.03 0.43
N MET A 412 -15.79 23.97 1.24
CA MET A 412 -14.50 23.50 1.77
C MET A 412 -14.37 21.98 1.70
N ASN A 413 -13.14 21.52 1.54
CA ASN A 413 -12.77 20.12 1.67
C ASN A 413 -12.30 19.82 3.09
N PHE A 414 -12.42 18.56 3.52
CA PHE A 414 -12.02 18.12 4.85
C PHE A 414 -10.91 17.07 4.73
N SER A 415 -9.92 17.15 5.63
CA SER A 415 -8.91 16.13 5.79
C SER A 415 -9.51 14.85 6.38
N LYS A 416 -8.69 13.80 6.47
CA LYS A 416 -9.02 12.67 7.35
C LYS A 416 -9.09 13.18 8.80
N PRO A 417 -10.12 12.84 9.58
CA PRO A 417 -10.24 13.28 10.97
C PRO A 417 -8.99 12.89 11.79
N TYR A 418 -8.41 13.84 12.50
CA TYR A 418 -7.29 13.63 13.43
C TYR A 418 -7.66 13.88 14.89
N LEU A 419 -8.90 14.30 15.15
CA LEU A 419 -9.48 14.46 16.48
C LEU A 419 -10.93 13.96 16.45
N ILE A 420 -11.28 13.10 17.41
CA ILE A 420 -12.66 12.67 17.66
C ILE A 420 -12.98 13.03 19.11
N ALA A 421 -13.87 14.00 19.30
CA ALA A 421 -14.31 14.45 20.63
C ALA A 421 -15.80 14.14 20.80
N PRO A 422 -16.23 13.57 21.94
CA PRO A 422 -17.64 13.36 22.22
C PRO A 422 -18.35 14.70 22.46
N LEU A 423 -19.54 14.87 21.89
CA LEU A 423 -20.45 15.94 22.26
C LEU A 423 -21.13 15.58 23.58
N VAL A 424 -21.11 16.50 24.55
CA VAL A 424 -21.79 16.33 25.83
C VAL A 424 -22.73 17.50 26.08
N LEU A 425 -23.82 17.24 26.79
CA LEU A 425 -24.69 18.28 27.34
C LEU A 425 -24.16 18.66 28.74
N ALA A 426 -23.89 19.94 28.94
CA ALA A 426 -23.54 20.47 30.26
C ALA A 426 -24.77 21.12 30.89
N THR A 427 -25.11 20.70 32.11
CA THR A 427 -26.16 21.31 32.94
C THR A 427 -25.52 21.98 34.17
N LYS A 428 -26.30 22.78 34.90
CA LYS A 428 -25.87 23.26 36.20
C LYS A 428 -25.87 22.10 37.20
N THR A 429 -25.08 22.22 38.26
CA THR A 429 -24.91 21.15 39.28
C THR A 429 -26.17 20.85 40.09
N ASP A 430 -27.15 21.76 40.08
CA ASP A 430 -28.44 21.64 40.76
C ASP A 430 -29.57 21.12 39.85
N GLU A 431 -29.29 20.87 38.57
CA GLU A 431 -30.25 20.27 37.64
C GLU A 431 -30.18 18.74 37.69
N PHE A 432 -31.32 18.08 37.46
CA PHE A 432 -31.36 16.62 37.34
C PHE A 432 -30.52 16.14 36.15
N PHE A 433 -29.87 14.99 36.32
CA PHE A 433 -29.08 14.38 35.26
C PHE A 433 -29.97 14.00 34.07
N VAL A 434 -29.69 14.59 32.91
CA VAL A 434 -30.42 14.32 31.66
C VAL A 434 -29.81 13.08 31.02
N THR A 435 -30.54 11.96 31.07
CA THR A 435 -30.09 10.71 30.43
C THR A 435 -30.33 10.70 28.93
N ASP A 436 -31.29 11.51 28.46
CA ASP A 436 -31.74 11.56 27.08
C ASP A 436 -32.16 12.98 26.70
N ILE A 437 -31.57 13.53 25.63
CA ILE A 437 -31.88 14.89 25.14
C ILE A 437 -33.36 15.07 24.79
N ARG A 438 -34.08 13.99 24.47
CA ARG A 438 -35.52 14.01 24.16
C ARG A 438 -36.37 14.50 25.33
N GLU A 439 -35.89 14.35 26.56
CA GLU A 439 -36.57 14.79 27.78
C GLU A 439 -36.60 16.33 27.89
N ILE A 440 -35.65 17.02 27.26
CA ILE A 440 -35.43 18.46 27.40
C ILE A 440 -35.62 19.26 26.10
N LEU A 441 -36.26 18.69 25.07
CA LEU A 441 -36.43 19.38 23.78
C LEU A 441 -37.20 20.71 23.88
N LYS A 442 -38.00 20.87 24.93
CA LYS A 442 -38.77 22.10 25.21
C LYS A 442 -37.98 23.15 25.99
N GLU A 443 -36.85 22.75 26.59
CA GLU A 443 -35.95 23.63 27.32
C GLU A 443 -35.02 24.40 26.37
N LYS A 444 -34.50 25.53 26.84
CA LYS A 444 -33.55 26.33 26.06
C LYS A 444 -32.15 25.72 26.19
N ILE A 445 -31.59 25.26 25.07
CA ILE A 445 -30.24 24.68 25.02
C ILE A 445 -29.30 25.69 24.35
N GLY A 446 -28.28 26.13 25.10
CA GLY A 446 -27.25 27.02 24.58
C GLY A 446 -26.33 26.31 23.59
N VAL A 447 -26.08 26.91 22.42
CA VAL A 447 -25.11 26.42 21.44
C VAL A 447 -24.30 27.59 20.91
N VAL A 448 -23.00 27.39 20.68
CA VAL A 448 -22.17 28.46 20.10
C VAL A 448 -22.64 28.75 18.68
N LYS A 449 -22.82 30.02 18.36
CA LYS A 449 -23.26 30.43 17.03
C LYS A 449 -22.32 29.93 15.94
N GLY A 450 -22.87 29.35 14.88
CA GLY A 450 -22.10 28.83 13.74
C GLY A 450 -21.39 27.50 13.97
N TYR A 451 -21.47 26.89 15.16
CA TYR A 451 -20.97 25.53 15.38
C TYR A 451 -21.81 24.50 14.62
N SER A 452 -21.17 23.40 14.22
CA SER A 452 -21.82 22.30 13.48
C SER A 452 -22.98 21.67 14.25
N PHE A 453 -22.87 21.59 15.57
CA PHE A 453 -23.89 20.95 16.40
C PHE A 453 -25.25 21.66 16.35
N GLY A 454 -25.28 22.97 16.14
CA GLY A 454 -26.57 23.68 15.99
C GLY A 454 -27.33 23.22 14.74
N GLU A 455 -26.63 23.03 13.63
CA GLU A 455 -27.19 22.50 12.38
C GLU A 455 -27.60 21.04 12.54
N LEU A 456 -26.69 20.20 13.06
CA LEU A 456 -26.91 18.76 13.21
C LEU A 456 -28.05 18.44 14.18
N LEU A 457 -28.13 19.12 15.32
CA LEU A 457 -29.20 18.94 16.30
C LEU A 457 -30.56 19.38 15.75
N LYS A 458 -30.64 20.46 14.95
CA LYS A 458 -31.90 20.88 14.31
C LYS A 458 -32.37 19.88 13.25
N LEU A 459 -31.44 19.23 12.54
CA LEU A 459 -31.75 18.17 11.57
C LEU A 459 -32.29 16.92 12.26
N GLU A 460 -31.68 16.51 13.37
CA GLU A 460 -32.07 15.30 14.11
C GLU A 460 -33.31 15.52 15.00
N TYR A 461 -33.44 16.70 15.60
CA TYR A 461 -34.53 17.07 16.52
C TYR A 461 -35.20 18.38 16.08
N PRO A 462 -36.12 18.38 15.09
CA PRO A 462 -36.68 19.61 14.51
C PRO A 462 -37.42 20.53 15.49
N THR A 463 -37.88 20.00 16.63
CA THR A 463 -38.59 20.77 17.67
C THR A 463 -37.68 21.31 18.78
N ILE A 464 -36.38 21.05 18.71
CA ILE A 464 -35.41 21.47 19.73
C ILE A 464 -35.31 23.00 19.80
N ARG A 465 -35.24 23.55 21.02
CA ARG A 465 -35.10 24.99 21.23
C ARG A 465 -33.65 25.37 21.51
N LEU A 466 -32.89 25.59 20.43
CA LEU A 466 -31.53 26.10 20.53
C LEU A 466 -31.51 27.62 20.71
N VAL A 467 -30.65 28.09 21.62
CA VAL A 467 -30.31 29.50 21.82
C VAL A 467 -28.85 29.67 21.42
N GLU A 468 -28.60 30.45 20.37
CA GLU A 468 -27.25 30.76 19.93
C GLU A 468 -26.62 31.77 20.90
N VAL A 469 -25.40 31.48 21.36
CA VAL A 469 -24.59 32.32 22.26
C VAL A 469 -23.30 32.77 21.63
#